data_AF-A0ABD4RIP3-F1
#
_entry.id   AF-A0ABD4RIP3-F1
#
_cell.length_a   1.000
_cell.length_b   1.000
_cell.length_c   1.000
_cell.angle_alpha   90.00
_cell.angle_beta   90.00
_cell.angle_gamma   90.00
#
_symmetry.space_group_name_H-M   'P 1'
#
loop_
_entity.id
_entity.type
_entity.pdbx_description
1 polymer ?
#
loop_
_entity_poly.entity_id
_entity_poly.type
_entity_poly.pdbx_seq_one_letter_code
_entity_poly.pdbx_strand_id
1 'polypeptide(L)'
;MRYIGPFFRMNSLSQKEISGQLFYLSKEAIRTLVLESKCGLVSSIKSYKRMSSSIDITTLNSFSPLLCIYKKSSPNYIHSKNSNGFDEDTFKKDINPTTNALMTLNVLELISYYRHFENVDKGNYSLSQIYKKLAKDQLEFYSINLRNAEGVFVEKKNISENNYKGFNLVDKSKKFKFSDQAFMMIAYYSYATKFPEESISEDYKKFSLEILQMLVDFKEKLYECSFEELCKVLTAINIFYKYSNNLDCKMLIVDLTDFLINKFDEKDYYVDALDFTSLLSINLILSYKHTGIITFSDKATEILNRLTDLYDDDKEIFLKLSGKKELKYSCFDIVFYFLAFNMYANTFNNYNEYKHMLSALYKKYFINSGLIPTWPTAPTLDDYERYRGLTLNSSDMLDESLFRMPSLPSPNSIGVAPIFNKTMNYVKKKDTFSISGSSFDSYKNMFIFYMLILVFKDDFMNEVTLNTNIKEEKQAVKLDDIHKDSLEEDLEITTLDIEDKIISDTEDIEVIAENNNENSIEEIFEEEISQTVISENSSSLIETEIKDDKTSKDHDK
;
A
#
# COMPACT_ATOMS: atom_id res chain seq x y z
N MET A 1 -27.33 12.58 -47.46
CA MET A 1 -26.94 12.61 -46.03
C MET A 1 -26.53 11.21 -45.57
N ARG A 2 -25.23 10.88 -45.62
CA ARG A 2 -24.62 9.68 -45.03
C ARG A 2 -23.17 10.01 -44.68
N TYR A 3 -22.87 10.11 -43.38
CA TYR A 3 -21.55 10.04 -42.69
C TYR A 3 -21.70 10.71 -41.31
N ILE A 4 -22.43 10.05 -40.42
CA ILE A 4 -22.43 10.33 -38.98
C ILE A 4 -21.98 9.02 -38.32
N GLY A 5 -20.86 9.08 -37.60
CA GLY A 5 -19.97 7.93 -37.36
C GLY A 5 -18.77 8.00 -38.32
N PRO A 6 -17.55 8.21 -37.82
CA PRO A 6 -16.99 7.47 -36.66
C PRO A 6 -16.92 8.23 -35.33
N PHE A 7 -17.24 9.53 -35.27
CA PHE A 7 -17.05 10.42 -34.12
C PHE A 7 -17.76 10.05 -32.79
N PHE A 8 -18.44 8.91 -32.72
CA PHE A 8 -19.17 8.42 -31.53
C PHE A 8 -18.69 7.05 -31.01
N ARG A 9 -17.47 6.59 -31.39
CA ARG A 9 -16.93 5.29 -30.95
C ARG A 9 -15.57 5.30 -30.24
N MET A 10 -14.95 6.46 -30.01
CA MET A 10 -13.62 6.55 -29.36
C MET A 10 -13.64 7.66 -28.30
N ASN A 11 -13.82 7.30 -27.03
CA ASN A 11 -13.62 8.18 -25.85
C ASN A 11 -13.68 7.44 -24.48
N SER A 12 -13.53 6.11 -24.47
CA SER A 12 -13.37 5.30 -23.26
C SER A 12 -11.90 4.91 -23.11
N LEU A 13 -11.25 5.36 -22.04
CA LEU A 13 -9.88 4.95 -21.74
C LEU A 13 -9.83 3.47 -21.40
N SER A 14 -8.81 2.78 -21.92
CA SER A 14 -8.51 1.40 -21.57
C SER A 14 -7.92 1.31 -20.16
N GLN A 15 -8.03 0.13 -19.52
CA GLN A 15 -7.39 -0.10 -18.23
C GLN A 15 -5.87 0.11 -18.27
N LYS A 16 -5.20 -0.13 -19.41
CA LYS A 16 -3.76 0.12 -19.57
C LYS A 16 -3.43 1.60 -19.42
N GLU A 17 -4.21 2.46 -20.10
CA GLU A 17 -4.09 3.91 -19.98
C GLU A 17 -4.42 4.37 -18.56
N ILE A 18 -5.48 3.85 -17.94
CA ILE A 18 -5.88 4.22 -16.57
C ILE A 18 -4.80 3.82 -15.54
N SER A 19 -4.32 2.57 -15.59
CA SER A 19 -3.22 2.09 -14.74
C SER A 19 -1.95 2.91 -14.96
N GLY A 20 -1.59 3.21 -16.22
CA GLY A 20 -0.42 4.01 -16.57
C GLY A 20 -0.51 5.45 -16.06
N GLN A 21 -1.63 6.13 -16.30
CA GLN A 21 -1.83 7.51 -15.82
C GLN A 21 -1.80 7.58 -14.29
N LEU A 22 -2.38 6.60 -13.58
CA LEU A 22 -2.36 6.55 -12.12
C LEU A 22 -0.98 6.20 -11.54
N PHE A 23 -0.24 5.29 -12.17
CA PHE A 23 1.14 4.99 -11.77
C PHE A 23 2.06 6.19 -12.04
N TYR A 24 2.01 6.77 -13.23
CA TYR A 24 2.84 7.92 -13.62
C TYR A 24 2.57 9.14 -12.74
N LEU A 25 1.29 9.47 -12.50
CA LEU A 25 0.89 10.48 -11.52
C LEU A 25 1.56 10.24 -10.16
N SER A 26 1.54 9.00 -9.66
CA SER A 26 2.07 8.65 -8.34
C SER A 26 3.60 8.72 -8.29
N LYS A 27 4.30 8.22 -9.32
CA LYS A 27 5.76 8.30 -9.45
C LYS A 27 6.25 9.74 -9.42
N GLU A 28 5.69 10.58 -10.29
CA GLU A 28 6.09 11.98 -10.43
C GLU A 28 5.68 12.82 -9.21
N ALA A 29 4.49 12.57 -8.63
CA ALA A 29 4.07 13.23 -7.41
C ALA A 29 4.96 12.87 -6.20
N ILE A 30 5.41 11.62 -6.08
CA ILE A 30 6.39 11.25 -5.05
C ILE A 30 7.74 11.93 -5.30
N ARG A 31 8.22 12.05 -6.55
CA ARG A 31 9.44 12.83 -6.85
C ARG A 31 9.30 14.26 -6.37
N THR A 32 8.23 14.95 -6.77
CA THR A 32 7.94 16.32 -6.33
C THR A 32 7.81 16.44 -4.81
N LEU A 33 7.02 15.58 -4.16
CA LEU A 33 6.73 15.72 -2.74
C LEU A 33 7.95 15.40 -1.86
N VAL A 34 8.76 14.41 -2.24
CA VAL A 34 9.89 13.94 -1.44
C VAL A 34 11.21 14.65 -1.79
N LEU A 35 11.39 15.15 -3.02
CA LEU A 35 12.62 15.81 -3.46
C LEU A 35 12.50 17.31 -3.78
N GLU A 36 11.30 17.91 -3.86
CA GLU A 36 11.14 19.30 -4.34
C GLU A 36 10.25 20.19 -3.44
N SER A 37 9.37 19.60 -2.61
CA SER A 37 8.33 20.35 -1.90
C SER A 37 8.80 21.21 -0.72
N LYS A 38 9.94 20.86 -0.10
CA LYS A 38 10.42 21.37 1.20
C LYS A 38 9.43 21.20 2.37
N CYS A 39 8.35 20.43 2.21
CA CYS A 39 7.23 20.30 3.16
C CYS A 39 7.57 19.40 4.38
N GLY A 40 8.68 19.65 5.06
CA GLY A 40 9.21 18.74 6.07
C GLY A 40 10.58 19.14 6.63
N LEU A 41 11.31 18.16 7.16
CA LEU A 41 12.74 18.32 7.47
C LEU A 41 13.57 17.80 6.30
N VAL A 42 14.56 18.60 5.88
CA VAL A 42 15.36 18.36 4.66
C VAL A 42 16.72 17.78 5.01
N SER A 43 17.17 16.75 4.28
CA SER A 43 18.51 16.16 4.44
C SER A 43 19.59 17.07 3.86
N SER A 44 20.82 16.91 4.33
CA SER A 44 21.95 17.73 3.88
C SER A 44 22.30 17.43 2.42
N ILE A 45 21.91 18.31 1.49
CA ILE A 45 22.16 18.20 0.03
C ILE A 45 23.60 17.79 -0.30
N LYS A 46 24.59 18.21 0.52
CA LYS A 46 26.01 17.83 0.40
C LYS A 46 26.26 16.31 0.34
N SER A 47 25.41 15.50 0.97
CA SER A 47 25.55 14.03 0.97
C SER A 47 25.07 13.38 -0.33
N TYR A 48 24.26 14.08 -1.14
CA TYR A 48 23.72 13.60 -2.42
C TYR A 48 24.49 14.12 -3.65
N LYS A 49 25.21 15.26 -3.54
CA LYS A 49 25.93 15.91 -4.67
C LYS A 49 26.93 15.04 -5.45
N ARG A 50 27.32 13.87 -4.92
CA ARG A 50 28.23 12.92 -5.59
C ARG A 50 27.52 11.75 -6.29
N MET A 51 26.21 11.64 -6.16
CA MET A 51 25.42 10.49 -6.64
C MET A 51 24.74 10.72 -7.99
N SER A 52 24.78 11.95 -8.51
CA SER A 52 24.24 12.30 -9.82
C SER A 52 25.04 13.46 -10.41
N SER A 53 25.42 13.34 -11.68
CA SER A 53 26.10 14.38 -12.45
C SER A 53 25.13 15.31 -13.20
N SER A 54 23.82 15.08 -13.11
CA SER A 54 22.77 15.89 -13.76
C SER A 54 22.03 16.83 -12.80
N ILE A 55 22.46 16.94 -11.53
CA ILE A 55 21.94 17.96 -10.62
C ILE A 55 22.62 19.31 -10.91
N ASP A 56 22.18 19.94 -12.00
CA ASP A 56 22.61 21.27 -12.42
C ASP A 56 22.37 22.34 -11.34
N ILE A 57 23.01 23.51 -11.51
CA ILE A 57 22.92 24.65 -10.57
C ILE A 57 21.47 25.14 -10.38
N THR A 58 20.63 24.98 -11.40
CA THR A 58 19.18 25.24 -11.33
C THR A 58 18.44 24.18 -10.51
N THR A 59 18.68 22.89 -10.80
CA THR A 59 18.10 21.73 -10.10
C THR A 59 18.48 21.71 -8.61
N LEU A 60 19.70 22.18 -8.27
CA LEU A 60 20.20 22.33 -6.91
C LEU A 60 19.36 23.26 -6.00
N ASN A 61 18.52 24.14 -6.57
CA ASN A 61 17.72 25.10 -5.79
C ASN A 61 16.30 24.60 -5.45
N SER A 62 15.77 23.64 -6.23
CA SER A 62 14.56 22.88 -5.91
C SER A 62 14.85 21.61 -5.12
N PHE A 63 15.98 20.94 -5.37
CA PHE A 63 16.32 19.65 -4.76
C PHE A 63 16.48 19.72 -3.23
N SER A 64 15.47 19.23 -2.53
CA SER A 64 15.34 19.18 -1.07
C SER A 64 14.83 17.80 -0.58
N PRO A 65 15.70 16.78 -0.50
CA PRO A 65 15.30 15.43 -0.06
C PRO A 65 14.75 15.44 1.37
N LEU A 66 13.51 14.97 1.59
CA LEU A 66 12.88 14.98 2.91
C LEU A 66 13.32 13.80 3.80
N LEU A 67 13.85 14.10 4.98
CA LEU A 67 14.03 13.14 6.10
C LEU A 67 12.69 12.79 6.75
N CYS A 68 11.74 13.73 6.79
CA CYS A 68 10.37 13.50 7.20
C CYS A 68 9.44 14.56 6.58
N ILE A 69 8.16 14.22 6.43
CA ILE A 69 7.12 15.09 5.86
C ILE A 69 6.15 15.59 6.95
N TYR A 70 5.76 16.86 6.85
CA TYR A 70 4.79 17.49 7.73
C TYR A 70 3.35 17.17 7.34
N LYS A 71 2.43 17.27 8.30
CA LYS A 71 1.03 16.82 8.17
C LYS A 71 0.22 17.56 7.09
N LYS A 72 0.44 18.86 6.90
CA LYS A 72 -0.30 19.71 5.93
C LYS A 72 0.50 20.93 5.45
N SER A 73 0.15 21.40 4.27
CA SER A 73 0.62 22.66 3.65
C SER A 73 -0.34 23.10 2.52
N SER A 74 -0.05 24.27 1.94
CA SER A 74 -0.47 24.62 0.58
C SER A 74 0.40 23.85 -0.44
N PRO A 75 -0.19 23.25 -1.48
CA PRO A 75 0.55 22.60 -2.57
C PRO A 75 1.05 23.61 -3.64
N ASN A 76 0.88 24.91 -3.40
CA ASN A 76 1.27 25.96 -4.33
C ASN A 76 2.79 26.21 -4.25
N TYR A 77 3.46 26.28 -5.40
CA TYR A 77 4.89 26.57 -5.48
C TYR A 77 5.17 28.07 -5.38
N ILE A 78 5.81 28.49 -4.29
CA ILE A 78 6.45 29.81 -4.23
C ILE A 78 7.75 29.72 -5.03
N HIS A 79 7.81 30.49 -6.11
CA HIS A 79 9.01 30.68 -6.93
C HIS A 79 9.69 31.99 -6.53
N SER A 80 10.84 31.90 -5.88
CA SER A 80 11.62 33.06 -5.44
C SER A 80 13.11 32.83 -5.68
N LYS A 81 13.91 33.91 -5.77
CA LYS A 81 15.35 33.82 -6.02
C LYS A 81 16.13 32.95 -5.01
N ASN A 82 15.57 32.75 -3.81
CA ASN A 82 16.21 32.03 -2.70
C ASN A 82 15.48 30.74 -2.29
N SER A 83 14.26 30.50 -2.81
CA SER A 83 13.53 29.25 -2.56
C SER A 83 12.51 28.98 -3.67
N ASN A 84 12.63 27.79 -4.27
CA ASN A 84 11.57 27.08 -4.98
C ASN A 84 11.03 25.99 -4.04
N GLY A 85 9.72 25.91 -3.81
CA GLY A 85 9.12 24.91 -2.91
C GLY A 85 7.70 25.32 -2.48
N PHE A 86 7.12 24.60 -1.52
CA PHE A 86 5.81 24.96 -0.97
C PHE A 86 5.92 26.13 0.02
N ASP A 87 4.79 26.80 0.26
CA ASP A 87 4.65 27.91 1.18
C ASP A 87 4.88 27.50 2.65
N GLU A 88 6.05 27.84 3.20
CA GLU A 88 6.48 27.46 4.56
C GLU A 88 5.55 28.00 5.67
N ASP A 89 4.89 29.15 5.45
CA ASP A 89 3.96 29.75 6.43
C ASP A 89 2.68 28.90 6.59
N THR A 90 2.39 28.03 5.62
CA THR A 90 1.23 27.12 5.67
C THR A 90 1.51 25.79 6.38
N PHE A 91 2.76 25.52 6.76
CA PHE A 91 3.20 24.20 7.23
C PHE A 91 2.67 23.85 8.61
N LYS A 92 1.83 22.81 8.69
CA LYS A 92 1.41 22.22 9.95
C LYS A 92 2.43 21.16 10.36
N LYS A 93 3.50 21.62 11.04
CA LYS A 93 4.73 20.88 11.42
C LYS A 93 4.55 19.71 12.42
N ASP A 94 3.38 19.09 12.43
CA ASP A 94 3.17 17.77 13.05
C ASP A 94 3.82 16.69 12.15
N ILE A 95 4.41 15.65 12.76
CA ILE A 95 5.02 14.51 12.08
C ILE A 95 4.35 13.23 12.60
N ASN A 96 3.74 12.44 11.71
CA ASN A 96 3.08 11.18 12.04
C ASN A 96 3.89 9.97 11.51
N PRO A 97 4.17 8.94 12.34
CA PRO A 97 4.93 7.77 11.92
C PRO A 97 4.36 7.05 10.68
N THR A 98 3.09 6.62 10.66
CA THR A 98 2.49 5.94 9.49
C THR A 98 2.69 6.73 8.19
N THR A 99 2.47 8.05 8.21
CA THR A 99 2.64 8.93 7.04
C THR A 99 4.09 8.93 6.52
N ASN A 100 5.05 8.86 7.42
CA ASN A 100 6.48 8.90 7.09
C ASN A 100 7.02 7.53 6.68
N ALA A 101 6.56 6.45 7.33
CA ALA A 101 6.77 5.09 6.86
C ALA A 101 6.21 4.90 5.43
N LEU A 102 4.99 5.39 5.16
CA LEU A 102 4.41 5.39 3.81
C LEU A 102 5.26 6.20 2.82
N MET A 103 5.77 7.38 3.18
CA MET A 103 6.67 8.16 2.33
C MET A 103 7.93 7.34 1.95
N THR A 104 8.53 6.63 2.92
CA THR A 104 9.68 5.76 2.68
C THR A 104 9.32 4.54 1.83
N LEU A 105 8.15 3.91 2.07
CA LEU A 105 7.65 2.79 1.27
C LEU A 105 7.39 3.17 -0.19
N ASN A 106 6.89 4.39 -0.45
CA ASN A 106 6.73 4.92 -1.81
C ASN A 106 8.09 4.96 -2.55
N VAL A 107 9.14 5.54 -1.95
CA VAL A 107 10.45 5.60 -2.61
C VAL A 107 11.11 4.22 -2.72
N LEU A 108 10.93 3.33 -1.73
CA LEU A 108 11.44 1.95 -1.78
C LEU A 108 10.86 1.13 -2.96
N GLU A 109 9.60 1.36 -3.33
CA GLU A 109 9.02 0.75 -4.52
C GLU A 109 9.50 1.39 -5.83
N LEU A 110 9.72 2.71 -5.84
CA LEU A 110 10.26 3.41 -7.00
C LEU A 110 11.75 3.12 -7.27
N ILE A 111 12.55 2.69 -6.29
CA ILE A 111 13.93 2.23 -6.56
C ILE A 111 13.94 1.03 -7.51
N SER A 112 13.00 0.09 -7.34
CA SER A 112 12.84 -1.06 -8.23
C SER A 112 12.46 -0.63 -9.65
N TYR A 113 11.65 0.42 -9.80
CA TYR A 113 11.35 1.03 -11.09
C TYR A 113 12.63 1.63 -11.72
N TYR A 114 13.22 2.63 -11.06
CA TYR A 114 14.33 3.42 -11.61
C TYR A 114 15.62 2.62 -11.84
N ARG A 115 15.80 1.46 -11.19
CA ARG A 115 16.90 0.52 -11.49
C ARG A 115 16.93 0.05 -12.96
N HIS A 116 15.79 0.00 -13.66
CA HIS A 116 15.74 -0.46 -15.06
C HIS A 116 16.40 0.49 -16.06
N PHE A 117 16.72 1.72 -15.65
CA PHE A 117 17.46 2.70 -16.46
C PHE A 117 18.99 2.52 -16.33
N GLU A 118 19.49 1.52 -15.59
CA GLU A 118 20.91 1.23 -15.46
C GLU A 118 21.56 0.99 -16.83
N ASN A 119 22.69 1.68 -17.08
CA ASN A 119 23.36 1.76 -18.39
C ASN A 119 22.54 2.37 -19.56
N VAL A 120 21.28 2.77 -19.34
CA VAL A 120 20.41 3.37 -20.35
C VAL A 120 20.32 4.89 -20.17
N ASP A 121 19.77 5.36 -19.04
CA ASP A 121 19.77 6.78 -18.68
C ASP A 121 20.36 7.01 -17.28
N LYS A 122 21.36 7.88 -17.22
CA LYS A 122 22.05 8.29 -16.00
C LYS A 122 21.17 9.18 -15.11
N GLY A 123 20.22 9.93 -15.67
CA GLY A 123 19.30 10.77 -14.91
C GLY A 123 18.38 9.93 -14.05
N ASN A 124 17.50 9.15 -14.69
CA ASN A 124 16.55 8.25 -14.07
C ASN A 124 17.23 7.17 -13.22
N TYR A 125 18.35 6.57 -13.65
CA TYR A 125 19.11 5.66 -12.79
C TYR A 125 19.63 6.33 -11.51
N SER A 126 20.08 7.60 -11.59
CA SER A 126 20.53 8.31 -10.39
C SER A 126 19.42 8.54 -9.36
N LEU A 127 18.15 8.57 -9.77
CA LEU A 127 17.01 8.60 -8.83
C LEU A 127 16.91 7.31 -8.00
N SER A 128 17.24 6.13 -8.57
CA SER A 128 17.26 4.87 -7.79
C SER A 128 18.31 4.92 -6.68
N GLN A 129 19.47 5.53 -6.96
CA GLN A 129 20.56 5.70 -6.00
C GLN A 129 20.24 6.76 -4.94
N ILE A 130 19.69 7.92 -5.37
CA ILE A 130 19.21 8.98 -4.46
C ILE A 130 18.13 8.43 -3.52
N TYR A 131 17.16 7.67 -4.02
CA TYR A 131 16.13 7.05 -3.19
C TYR A 131 16.66 5.94 -2.27
N LYS A 132 17.62 5.09 -2.70
CA LYS A 132 18.26 4.12 -1.79
C LYS A 132 18.89 4.82 -0.60
N LYS A 133 19.69 5.86 -0.86
CA LYS A 133 20.28 6.65 0.22
C LYS A 133 19.21 7.35 1.06
N LEU A 134 18.22 7.99 0.44
CA LEU A 134 17.20 8.74 1.17
C LEU A 134 16.34 7.83 2.07
N ALA A 135 16.00 6.62 1.63
CA ALA A 135 15.31 5.66 2.48
C ALA A 135 16.16 5.27 3.71
N LYS A 136 17.49 5.13 3.56
CA LYS A 136 18.41 4.90 4.69
C LYS A 136 18.44 6.09 5.65
N ASP A 137 18.65 7.30 5.14
CA ASP A 137 18.66 8.55 5.92
C ASP A 137 17.32 8.79 6.66
N GLN A 138 16.19 8.42 6.04
CA GLN A 138 14.84 8.47 6.62
C GLN A 138 14.68 7.45 7.77
N LEU A 139 15.04 6.18 7.56
CA LEU A 139 14.89 5.11 8.56
C LEU A 139 15.82 5.32 9.77
N GLU A 140 17.03 5.84 9.57
CA GLU A 140 17.92 6.31 10.63
C GLU A 140 17.33 7.51 11.38
N PHE A 141 16.78 8.50 10.65
CA PHE A 141 16.11 9.64 11.27
C PHE A 141 14.89 9.21 12.12
N TYR A 142 14.07 8.24 11.66
CA TYR A 142 12.89 7.78 12.38
C TYR A 142 13.24 7.06 13.68
N SER A 143 14.22 6.14 13.66
CA SER A 143 14.56 5.34 14.85
C SER A 143 15.12 6.21 15.98
N ILE A 144 15.89 7.26 15.62
CA ILE A 144 16.47 8.22 16.58
C ILE A 144 15.42 9.24 17.06
N ASN A 145 14.57 9.78 16.16
CA ASN A 145 13.80 11.00 16.45
C ASN A 145 12.29 10.81 16.60
N LEU A 146 11.70 9.70 16.12
CA LEU A 146 10.24 9.47 16.16
C LEU A 146 9.79 8.46 17.23
N ARG A 147 10.72 7.75 17.88
CA ARG A 147 10.43 6.89 19.05
C ARG A 147 10.27 7.73 20.33
N ASN A 148 9.49 7.25 21.30
CA ASN A 148 9.40 7.82 22.66
C ASN A 148 10.39 7.12 23.63
N ALA A 149 10.33 7.45 24.92
CA ALA A 149 11.18 6.85 25.95
C ALA A 149 10.90 5.34 26.20
N GLU A 150 9.74 4.83 25.79
CA GLU A 150 9.36 3.40 25.86
C GLU A 150 9.81 2.65 24.59
N GLY A 151 10.40 3.35 23.61
CA GLY A 151 10.83 2.77 22.34
C GLY A 151 9.72 2.57 21.30
N VAL A 152 8.51 3.11 21.48
CA VAL A 152 7.43 3.04 20.48
C VAL A 152 7.36 4.31 19.63
N PHE A 153 6.97 4.19 18.36
CA PHE A 153 6.80 5.32 17.45
C PHE A 153 5.55 6.14 17.80
N VAL A 154 5.68 7.46 17.90
CA VAL A 154 4.61 8.38 18.31
C VAL A 154 4.51 9.62 17.42
N GLU A 155 3.36 10.30 17.41
CA GLU A 155 3.25 11.62 16.75
C GLU A 155 4.16 12.64 17.43
N LYS A 156 5.08 13.23 16.65
CA LYS A 156 5.95 14.34 17.08
C LYS A 156 5.46 15.67 16.50
N LYS A 157 6.00 16.78 16.98
CA LYS A 157 5.83 18.11 16.38
C LYS A 157 7.17 18.84 16.36
N ASN A 158 7.56 19.41 15.21
CA ASN A 158 8.69 20.34 15.17
C ASN A 158 8.23 21.71 15.71
N ILE A 159 8.91 22.19 16.75
CA ILE A 159 8.66 23.51 17.36
C ILE A 159 9.68 24.57 16.94
N SER A 160 10.65 24.24 16.08
CA SER A 160 11.57 25.22 15.48
C SER A 160 10.85 26.16 14.52
N GLU A 161 11.12 27.46 14.64
CA GLU A 161 10.64 28.49 13.73
C GLU A 161 11.14 28.23 12.29
N ASN A 162 12.45 28.10 12.13
CA ASN A 162 13.13 27.93 10.84
C ASN A 162 13.63 26.49 10.66
N ASN A 163 13.28 25.84 9.55
CA ASN A 163 13.62 24.43 9.29
C ASN A 163 15.10 24.21 8.90
N TYR A 164 15.81 25.27 8.50
CA TYR A 164 17.18 25.22 7.95
C TYR A 164 18.30 25.30 8.99
N LYS A 165 18.00 25.62 10.26
CA LYS A 165 19.00 25.79 11.33
C LYS A 165 19.08 24.61 12.31
N GLY A 166 18.45 23.49 11.95
CA GLY A 166 18.20 22.35 12.83
C GLY A 166 16.71 22.16 13.10
N PHE A 167 16.38 21.23 13.99
CA PHE A 167 15.01 20.92 14.39
C PHE A 167 14.92 20.67 15.90
N ASN A 168 13.72 20.78 16.45
CA ASN A 168 13.42 20.46 17.83
C ASN A 168 12.07 19.73 17.86
N LEU A 169 12.10 18.42 18.12
CA LEU A 169 10.90 17.58 18.12
C LEU A 169 10.43 17.32 19.54
N VAL A 170 9.16 17.57 19.79
CA VAL A 170 8.46 17.20 21.04
C VAL A 170 7.39 16.16 20.78
N ASP A 171 7.12 15.29 21.76
CA ASP A 171 5.98 14.37 21.73
C ASP A 171 4.68 15.18 21.65
N LYS A 172 3.90 14.96 20.60
CA LYS A 172 2.60 15.60 20.41
C LYS A 172 1.48 14.78 21.07
N SER A 173 1.59 13.47 21.02
CA SER A 173 0.65 12.56 21.67
C SER A 173 1.38 11.36 22.24
N LYS A 174 1.05 11.00 23.48
CA LYS A 174 1.46 9.73 24.10
C LYS A 174 0.50 8.57 23.75
N LYS A 175 -0.53 8.80 22.93
CA LYS A 175 -1.42 7.71 22.50
C LYS A 175 -0.67 6.82 21.51
N PHE A 176 -0.27 5.65 21.98
CA PHE A 176 0.18 4.54 21.16
C PHE A 176 -0.86 4.21 20.07
N LYS A 177 -0.36 3.81 18.89
CA LYS A 177 -1.17 3.30 17.78
C LYS A 177 -0.45 2.11 17.15
N PHE A 178 -1.19 1.03 16.92
CA PHE A 178 -0.66 -0.15 16.23
C PHE A 178 -0.36 0.16 14.76
N SER A 179 -1.13 1.01 14.07
CA SER A 179 -0.82 1.37 12.68
C SER A 179 0.46 2.22 12.53
N ASP A 180 0.82 3.03 13.55
CA ASP A 180 2.08 3.76 13.56
C ASP A 180 3.29 2.80 13.70
N GLN A 181 3.13 1.66 14.37
CA GLN A 181 4.19 0.63 14.44
C GLN A 181 4.19 -0.28 13.20
N ALA A 182 3.02 -0.78 12.80
CA ALA A 182 2.88 -1.77 11.73
C ALA A 182 3.29 -1.20 10.36
N PHE A 183 3.11 0.09 10.08
CA PHE A 183 3.67 0.68 8.86
C PHE A 183 5.19 0.90 8.95
N MET A 184 5.74 1.24 10.13
CA MET A 184 7.20 1.33 10.32
C MET A 184 7.88 -0.03 10.12
N MET A 185 7.30 -1.10 10.66
CA MET A 185 7.71 -2.50 10.47
C MET A 185 8.01 -2.80 8.99
N ILE A 186 7.03 -2.60 8.10
CA ILE A 186 7.22 -2.81 6.65
C ILE A 186 8.33 -1.93 6.09
N ALA A 187 8.45 -0.67 6.52
CA ALA A 187 9.45 0.25 5.98
C ALA A 187 10.88 -0.21 6.29
N TYR A 188 11.16 -0.68 7.50
CA TYR A 188 12.45 -1.28 7.86
C TYR A 188 12.68 -2.62 7.12
N TYR A 189 11.68 -3.51 7.08
CA TYR A 189 11.80 -4.81 6.40
C TYR A 189 11.99 -4.67 4.88
N SER A 190 11.23 -3.80 4.24
CA SER A 190 11.29 -3.57 2.79
C SER A 190 12.63 -2.96 2.39
N TYR A 191 13.24 -2.10 3.22
CA TYR A 191 14.64 -1.69 3.01
C TYR A 191 15.59 -2.90 3.11
N ALA A 192 15.50 -3.66 4.21
CA ALA A 192 16.41 -4.77 4.48
C ALA A 192 16.39 -5.83 3.36
N THR A 193 15.21 -6.21 2.91
CA THR A 193 15.01 -7.23 1.86
C THR A 193 15.37 -6.72 0.46
N LYS A 194 15.32 -5.41 0.19
CA LYS A 194 15.77 -4.81 -1.08
C LYS A 194 17.29 -4.58 -1.16
N PHE A 195 17.96 -4.49 0.00
CA PHE A 195 19.38 -4.18 0.13
C PHE A 195 20.10 -5.07 1.18
N PRO A 196 20.06 -6.42 1.06
CA PRO A 196 20.68 -7.33 2.04
C PRO A 196 22.21 -7.18 2.11
N GLU A 197 22.84 -6.51 1.14
CA GLU A 197 24.27 -6.17 1.14
C GLU A 197 24.66 -5.02 2.08
N GLU A 198 23.70 -4.23 2.56
CA GLU A 198 23.95 -3.12 3.48
C GLU A 198 24.12 -3.61 4.91
N SER A 199 25.18 -3.17 5.60
CA SER A 199 25.52 -3.62 6.96
C SER A 199 24.47 -3.34 8.05
N ILE A 200 23.46 -2.51 7.76
CA ILE A 200 22.35 -2.17 8.66
C ILE A 200 21.09 -3.04 8.42
N SER A 201 21.06 -3.81 7.32
CA SER A 201 19.85 -4.49 6.88
C SER A 201 19.42 -5.62 7.82
N GLU A 202 20.35 -6.35 8.44
CA GLU A 202 19.97 -7.37 9.42
C GLU A 202 19.43 -6.74 10.72
N ASP A 203 19.98 -5.59 11.17
CA ASP A 203 19.42 -4.82 12.30
C ASP A 203 18.00 -4.31 11.99
N TYR A 204 17.77 -3.78 10.78
CA TYR A 204 16.44 -3.33 10.34
C TYR A 204 15.43 -4.48 10.22
N LYS A 205 15.87 -5.64 9.70
CA LYS A 205 15.07 -6.87 9.62
C LYS A 205 14.72 -7.39 11.01
N LYS A 206 15.68 -7.47 11.93
CA LYS A 206 15.48 -7.85 13.32
C LYS A 206 14.51 -6.91 14.03
N PHE A 207 14.73 -5.59 13.94
CA PHE A 207 13.85 -4.59 14.54
C PHE A 207 12.41 -4.66 13.97
N SER A 208 12.25 -4.98 12.69
CA SER A 208 10.93 -5.26 12.13
C SER A 208 10.29 -6.52 12.71
N LEU A 209 11.05 -7.59 12.96
CA LEU A 209 10.52 -8.82 13.56
C LEU A 209 10.19 -8.63 15.04
N GLU A 210 10.93 -7.77 15.76
CA GLU A 210 10.58 -7.33 17.13
C GLU A 210 9.23 -6.57 17.15
N ILE A 211 8.95 -5.74 16.13
CA ILE A 211 7.62 -5.10 16.01
C ILE A 211 6.53 -6.13 15.66
N LEU A 212 6.81 -7.11 14.79
CA LEU A 212 5.84 -8.18 14.48
C LEU A 212 5.50 -8.99 15.72
N GLN A 213 6.49 -9.39 16.51
CA GLN A 213 6.28 -10.11 17.78
C GLN A 213 5.38 -9.31 18.71
N MET A 214 5.58 -7.99 18.83
CA MET A 214 4.70 -7.10 19.59
C MET A 214 3.26 -7.08 19.05
N LEU A 215 3.03 -7.15 17.73
CA LEU A 215 1.68 -7.26 17.18
C LEU A 215 1.00 -8.61 17.53
N VAL A 216 1.77 -9.69 17.64
CA VAL A 216 1.28 -11.04 18.01
C VAL A 216 1.01 -11.12 19.51
N ASP A 217 1.99 -10.74 20.35
CA ASP A 217 1.91 -10.80 21.81
C ASP A 217 0.78 -9.94 22.39
N PHE A 218 0.51 -8.79 21.76
CA PHE A 218 -0.52 -7.84 22.19
C PHE A 218 -1.80 -7.92 21.33
N LYS A 219 -2.11 -9.06 20.70
CA LYS A 219 -3.28 -9.20 19.81
C LYS A 219 -4.62 -8.85 20.46
N GLU A 220 -4.80 -9.16 21.76
CA GLU A 220 -6.01 -8.77 22.51
C GLU A 220 -6.21 -7.23 22.55
N LYS A 221 -5.11 -6.47 22.48
CA LYS A 221 -5.13 -5.00 22.42
C LYS A 221 -5.29 -4.46 21.00
N LEU A 222 -5.09 -5.28 19.95
CA LEU A 222 -5.59 -4.97 18.62
C LEU A 222 -7.13 -5.02 18.61
N TYR A 223 -7.74 -6.03 19.24
CA TYR A 223 -9.21 -6.21 19.23
C TYR A 223 -9.97 -5.05 19.89
N GLU A 224 -9.38 -4.39 20.89
CA GLU A 224 -9.87 -3.15 21.50
C GLU A 224 -9.86 -1.92 20.57
N CYS A 225 -9.17 -1.98 19.42
CA CYS A 225 -9.06 -0.85 18.51
C CYS A 225 -10.32 -0.61 17.64
N SER A 226 -10.48 0.63 17.18
CA SER A 226 -11.53 1.02 16.24
C SER A 226 -11.36 0.37 14.87
N PHE A 227 -12.47 0.09 14.17
CA PHE A 227 -12.50 -0.44 12.81
C PHE A 227 -11.48 0.21 11.86
N GLU A 228 -11.46 1.56 11.79
CA GLU A 228 -10.49 2.29 10.96
C GLU A 228 -9.02 1.96 11.25
N GLU A 229 -8.68 1.68 12.51
CA GLU A 229 -7.31 1.41 12.96
C GLU A 229 -6.93 -0.03 12.63
N LEU A 230 -7.87 -0.95 12.84
CA LEU A 230 -7.71 -2.35 12.48
C LEU A 230 -7.58 -2.54 10.97
N CYS A 231 -8.36 -1.83 10.15
CA CYS A 231 -8.18 -1.85 8.69
C CYS A 231 -6.76 -1.41 8.30
N LYS A 232 -6.20 -0.37 8.94
CA LYS A 232 -4.81 0.08 8.69
C LYS A 232 -3.78 -0.97 9.09
N VAL A 233 -3.96 -1.63 10.24
CA VAL A 233 -3.08 -2.73 10.68
C VAL A 233 -3.18 -3.91 9.74
N LEU A 234 -4.39 -4.33 9.33
CA LEU A 234 -4.57 -5.44 8.39
C LEU A 234 -3.95 -5.13 7.01
N THR A 235 -4.12 -3.89 6.50
CA THR A 235 -3.40 -3.45 5.30
C THR A 235 -1.89 -3.60 5.49
N ALA A 236 -1.36 -3.14 6.63
CA ALA A 236 0.07 -3.18 6.93
C ALA A 236 0.64 -4.61 7.00
N ILE A 237 -0.03 -5.54 7.69
CA ILE A 237 0.45 -6.93 7.81
C ILE A 237 0.28 -7.72 6.49
N ASN A 238 -0.76 -7.46 5.69
CA ASN A 238 -0.87 -8.02 4.34
C ASN A 238 0.31 -7.56 3.45
N ILE A 239 0.65 -6.27 3.48
CA ILE A 239 1.83 -5.75 2.76
C ILE A 239 3.12 -6.38 3.30
N PHE A 240 3.26 -6.55 4.62
CA PHE A 240 4.43 -7.20 5.22
C PHE A 240 4.57 -8.66 4.76
N TYR A 241 3.46 -9.42 4.72
CA TYR A 241 3.47 -10.81 4.28
C TYR A 241 3.90 -10.95 2.81
N LYS A 242 3.47 -10.05 1.90
CA LYS A 242 3.92 -10.01 0.49
C LYS A 242 5.45 -10.01 0.33
N TYR A 243 6.20 -9.42 1.27
CA TYR A 243 7.67 -9.37 1.22
C TYR A 243 8.38 -10.40 2.11
N SER A 244 7.70 -10.94 3.12
CA SER A 244 8.33 -11.79 4.16
C SER A 244 7.97 -13.26 4.10
N ASN A 245 6.76 -13.58 3.62
CA ASN A 245 6.13 -14.90 3.72
C ASN A 245 6.14 -15.52 5.15
N ASN A 246 6.33 -14.72 6.20
CA ASN A 246 6.47 -15.19 7.57
C ASN A 246 5.14 -15.79 8.10
N LEU A 247 5.24 -16.95 8.78
CA LEU A 247 4.08 -17.74 9.20
C LEU A 247 3.27 -17.06 10.32
N ASP A 248 3.94 -16.42 11.28
CA ASP A 248 3.28 -15.74 12.41
C ASP A 248 2.43 -14.57 11.92
N CYS A 249 2.96 -13.81 10.95
CA CYS A 249 2.21 -12.79 10.23
C CYS A 249 1.04 -13.38 9.42
N LYS A 250 1.17 -14.59 8.84
CA LYS A 250 0.05 -15.27 8.18
C LYS A 250 -1.05 -15.63 9.19
N MET A 251 -0.70 -16.13 10.36
CA MET A 251 -1.66 -16.43 11.43
C MET A 251 -2.35 -15.16 11.93
N LEU A 252 -1.59 -14.07 12.14
CA LEU A 252 -2.15 -12.77 12.51
C LEU A 252 -3.05 -12.19 11.41
N ILE A 253 -2.77 -12.42 10.12
CA ILE A 253 -3.68 -12.08 9.01
C ILE A 253 -5.00 -12.84 9.14
N VAL A 254 -4.98 -14.13 9.47
CA VAL A 254 -6.21 -14.93 9.65
C VAL A 254 -7.03 -14.41 10.84
N ASP A 255 -6.42 -14.36 12.02
CA ASP A 255 -7.06 -13.96 13.29
C ASP A 255 -7.66 -12.54 13.19
N LEU A 256 -6.90 -11.60 12.61
CA LEU A 256 -7.33 -10.21 12.47
C LEU A 256 -8.34 -9.99 11.33
N THR A 257 -8.30 -10.79 10.26
CA THR A 257 -9.30 -10.69 9.18
C THR A 257 -10.65 -11.20 9.66
N ASP A 258 -10.71 -12.36 10.33
CA ASP A 258 -11.97 -12.90 10.86
C ASP A 258 -12.60 -11.95 11.89
N PHE A 259 -11.80 -11.44 12.84
CA PHE A 259 -12.26 -10.43 13.79
C PHE A 259 -12.79 -9.16 13.10
N LEU A 260 -12.16 -8.72 12.00
CA LEU A 260 -12.63 -7.57 11.22
C LEU A 260 -13.92 -7.83 10.44
N ILE A 261 -14.19 -9.07 10.01
CA ILE A 261 -15.47 -9.44 9.39
C ILE A 261 -16.59 -9.35 10.43
N ASN A 262 -16.42 -10.00 11.59
CA ASN A 262 -17.39 -9.94 12.68
C ASN A 262 -17.66 -8.49 13.14
N LYS A 263 -16.60 -7.70 13.34
CA LYS A 263 -16.69 -6.28 13.74
C LYS A 263 -17.24 -5.34 12.66
N PHE A 264 -17.24 -5.77 11.40
CA PHE A 264 -17.90 -5.07 10.31
C PHE A 264 -19.42 -5.32 10.35
N ASP A 265 -19.85 -6.56 10.57
CA ASP A 265 -21.27 -6.93 10.59
C ASP A 265 -22.04 -6.43 11.83
N GLU A 266 -21.34 -6.03 12.90
CA GLU A 266 -21.91 -5.30 14.04
C GLU A 266 -22.56 -3.95 13.66
N LYS A 267 -22.19 -3.32 12.52
CA LYS A 267 -22.62 -1.96 12.18
C LYS A 267 -22.62 -1.66 10.68
N ASP A 268 -23.59 -0.89 10.20
CA ASP A 268 -23.53 -0.27 8.87
C ASP A 268 -22.39 0.77 8.76
N TYR A 269 -21.24 0.32 8.24
CA TYR A 269 -20.11 1.18 7.86
C TYR A 269 -20.24 1.76 6.43
N TYR A 270 -21.18 1.30 5.59
CA TYR A 270 -21.41 1.88 4.26
C TYR A 270 -21.92 3.33 4.35
N VAL A 271 -22.70 3.64 5.38
CA VAL A 271 -23.14 5.01 5.71
C VAL A 271 -22.00 5.84 6.31
N ASP A 272 -21.34 5.33 7.35
CA ASP A 272 -20.46 6.12 8.23
C ASP A 272 -18.98 6.16 7.80
N ALA A 273 -18.46 5.10 7.20
CA ALA A 273 -17.02 4.90 6.96
C ALA A 273 -16.74 4.20 5.61
N LEU A 274 -17.43 4.64 4.55
CA LEU A 274 -17.35 4.05 3.20
C LEU A 274 -15.91 3.91 2.65
N ASP A 275 -14.99 4.80 3.01
CA ASP A 275 -13.58 4.66 2.67
C ASP A 275 -12.91 3.49 3.37
N PHE A 276 -13.20 3.24 4.65
CA PHE A 276 -12.73 2.06 5.37
C PHE A 276 -13.46 0.77 5.00
N THR A 277 -14.74 0.82 4.60
CA THR A 277 -15.45 -0.31 3.99
C THR A 277 -14.76 -0.75 2.70
N SER A 278 -14.38 0.21 1.86
CA SER A 278 -13.63 -0.07 0.62
C SER A 278 -12.22 -0.59 0.91
N LEU A 279 -11.55 -0.08 1.95
CA LEU A 279 -10.26 -0.60 2.40
C LEU A 279 -10.35 -2.01 3.01
N LEU A 280 -11.45 -2.35 3.70
CA LEU A 280 -11.71 -3.71 4.17
C LEU A 280 -11.84 -4.68 2.98
N SER A 281 -12.59 -4.31 1.94
CA SER A 281 -12.68 -5.08 0.70
C SER A 281 -11.30 -5.34 0.07
N ILE A 282 -10.47 -4.30 -0.06
CA ILE A 282 -9.07 -4.41 -0.52
C ILE A 282 -8.26 -5.37 0.37
N ASN A 283 -8.40 -5.25 1.69
CA ASN A 283 -7.71 -6.12 2.65
C ASN A 283 -8.16 -7.58 2.54
N LEU A 284 -9.45 -7.86 2.40
CA LEU A 284 -9.99 -9.21 2.23
C LEU A 284 -9.45 -9.88 0.95
N ILE A 285 -9.34 -9.13 -0.15
CA ILE A 285 -8.74 -9.60 -1.40
C ILE A 285 -7.24 -9.93 -1.23
N LEU A 286 -6.51 -9.15 -0.42
CA LEU A 286 -5.11 -9.45 -0.08
C LEU A 286 -4.98 -10.66 0.86
N SER A 287 -5.75 -10.69 1.96
CA SER A 287 -5.79 -11.81 2.90
C SER A 287 -6.13 -13.12 2.19
N TYR A 288 -7.11 -13.12 1.28
CA TYR A 288 -7.45 -14.26 0.43
C TYR A 288 -6.24 -14.74 -0.40
N LYS A 289 -5.54 -13.85 -1.10
CA LYS A 289 -4.32 -14.20 -1.87
C LYS A 289 -3.18 -14.75 -1.02
N HIS A 290 -3.16 -14.47 0.28
CA HIS A 290 -2.11 -14.94 1.20
C HIS A 290 -2.49 -16.23 1.94
N THR A 291 -3.79 -16.51 2.11
CA THR A 291 -4.30 -17.61 2.94
C THR A 291 -5.04 -18.70 2.18
N GLY A 292 -5.68 -18.37 1.04
CA GLY A 292 -6.61 -19.26 0.32
C GLY A 292 -7.99 -19.40 0.97
N ILE A 293 -8.28 -18.68 2.07
CA ILE A 293 -9.50 -18.85 2.86
C ILE A 293 -10.70 -18.23 2.13
N ILE A 294 -11.62 -19.09 1.68
CA ILE A 294 -12.73 -18.72 0.79
C ILE A 294 -13.69 -17.71 1.43
N THR A 295 -13.92 -17.75 2.75
CA THR A 295 -14.79 -16.79 3.44
C THR A 295 -14.31 -15.34 3.30
N PHE A 296 -13.00 -15.12 3.08
CA PHE A 296 -12.46 -13.78 2.83
C PHE A 296 -12.82 -13.29 1.42
N SER A 297 -12.79 -14.16 0.39
CA SER A 297 -13.26 -13.82 -0.97
C SER A 297 -14.78 -13.68 -1.04
N ASP A 298 -15.53 -14.46 -0.26
CA ASP A 298 -17.00 -14.37 -0.19
C ASP A 298 -17.41 -13.04 0.45
N LYS A 299 -16.80 -12.67 1.59
CA LYS A 299 -17.09 -11.38 2.23
C LYS A 299 -16.62 -10.18 1.39
N ALA A 300 -15.50 -10.30 0.67
CA ALA A 300 -15.12 -9.30 -0.32
C ALA A 300 -16.20 -9.13 -1.39
N THR A 301 -16.73 -10.24 -1.92
CA THR A 301 -17.81 -10.23 -2.93
C THR A 301 -19.11 -9.63 -2.39
N GLU A 302 -19.50 -9.95 -1.16
CA GLU A 302 -20.66 -9.34 -0.50
C GLU A 302 -20.52 -7.81 -0.40
N ILE A 303 -19.35 -7.34 0.06
CA ILE A 303 -19.06 -5.90 0.17
C ILE A 303 -19.05 -5.24 -1.21
N LEU A 304 -18.44 -5.85 -2.24
CA LEU A 304 -18.45 -5.27 -3.58
C LEU A 304 -19.86 -5.17 -4.17
N ASN A 305 -20.71 -6.19 -4.01
CA ASN A 305 -22.10 -6.13 -4.47
C ASN A 305 -22.85 -4.95 -3.83
N ARG A 306 -22.69 -4.76 -2.51
CA ARG A 306 -23.23 -3.61 -1.78
C ARG A 306 -22.63 -2.27 -2.19
N LEU A 307 -21.38 -2.24 -2.68
CA LEU A 307 -20.76 -1.04 -3.25
C LEU A 307 -21.25 -0.77 -4.69
N THR A 308 -21.64 -1.80 -5.45
CA THR A 308 -22.27 -1.68 -6.78
C THR A 308 -23.67 -1.08 -6.64
N ASP A 309 -24.44 -1.44 -5.61
CA ASP A 309 -25.75 -0.83 -5.29
C ASP A 309 -25.68 0.70 -5.08
N LEU A 310 -24.49 1.25 -4.80
CA LEU A 310 -24.26 2.69 -4.66
C LEU A 310 -23.93 3.40 -5.97
N TYR A 311 -23.64 2.66 -7.04
CA TYR A 311 -23.28 3.23 -8.34
C TYR A 311 -24.52 3.72 -9.12
N ASP A 312 -24.38 4.85 -9.78
CA ASP A 312 -25.45 5.54 -10.52
C ASP A 312 -25.00 5.67 -11.98
N ASP A 313 -25.40 4.70 -12.83
CA ASP A 313 -25.00 4.62 -14.24
C ASP A 313 -25.24 5.92 -15.01
N ASP A 314 -26.42 6.54 -14.85
CA ASP A 314 -26.81 7.79 -15.49
C ASP A 314 -25.85 8.95 -15.16
N LYS A 315 -25.21 8.92 -13.98
CA LYS A 315 -24.33 9.98 -13.47
C LYS A 315 -22.86 9.57 -13.45
N GLU A 316 -22.53 8.33 -13.81
CA GLU A 316 -21.16 7.79 -13.83
C GLU A 316 -20.41 7.91 -12.47
N ILE A 317 -21.13 7.89 -11.34
CA ILE A 317 -20.58 8.12 -9.98
C ILE A 317 -21.22 7.22 -8.93
N PHE A 318 -20.59 7.06 -7.76
CA PHE A 318 -21.23 6.40 -6.61
C PHE A 318 -21.87 7.43 -5.66
N LEU A 319 -23.12 7.20 -5.26
CA LEU A 319 -23.89 8.06 -4.37
C LEU A 319 -23.85 7.55 -2.94
N LYS A 320 -23.19 8.31 -2.05
CA LYS A 320 -23.23 8.05 -0.61
C LYS A 320 -24.67 8.03 -0.08
N LEU A 321 -24.95 7.07 0.81
CA LEU A 321 -26.20 6.89 1.55
C LEU A 321 -26.51 8.10 2.45
N SER A 322 -27.03 9.18 1.86
CA SER A 322 -27.35 10.40 2.58
C SER A 322 -28.44 11.21 1.88
N GLY A 323 -29.47 11.61 2.64
CA GLY A 323 -30.55 12.51 2.19
C GLY A 323 -30.10 13.96 1.91
N LYS A 324 -28.82 14.29 2.10
CA LYS A 324 -28.28 15.62 1.82
C LYS A 324 -28.31 15.92 0.31
N LYS A 325 -28.60 17.20 -0.02
CA LYS A 325 -28.60 17.74 -1.40
C LYS A 325 -27.19 17.90 -1.98
N GLU A 326 -26.22 18.06 -1.08
CA GLU A 326 -24.80 18.15 -1.34
C GLU A 326 -24.11 16.99 -0.61
N LEU A 327 -23.35 16.18 -1.34
CA LEU A 327 -22.58 15.06 -0.80
C LEU A 327 -21.11 15.47 -0.67
N LYS A 328 -20.46 15.02 0.40
CA LYS A 328 -19.04 15.29 0.65
C LYS A 328 -18.23 14.00 0.54
N TYR A 329 -17.24 14.02 -0.33
CA TYR A 329 -16.33 12.90 -0.58
C TYR A 329 -14.95 13.22 -0.01
N SER A 330 -14.38 12.26 0.70
CA SER A 330 -12.97 12.05 0.99
C SER A 330 -12.26 11.62 -0.29
N CYS A 331 -11.00 12.03 -0.51
CA CYS A 331 -10.21 11.40 -1.58
C CYS A 331 -9.98 9.90 -1.33
N PHE A 332 -10.04 9.43 -0.07
CA PHE A 332 -10.05 8.00 0.23
C PHE A 332 -11.35 7.31 -0.20
N ASP A 333 -12.52 7.97 -0.10
CA ASP A 333 -13.80 7.36 -0.56
C ASP A 333 -13.65 6.98 -2.03
N ILE A 334 -13.15 7.91 -2.83
CA ILE A 334 -13.01 7.75 -4.27
C ILE A 334 -11.93 6.73 -4.61
N VAL A 335 -10.73 6.88 -4.04
CA VAL A 335 -9.59 6.04 -4.42
C VAL A 335 -9.73 4.61 -3.90
N PHE A 336 -10.19 4.40 -2.66
CA PHE A 336 -10.36 3.04 -2.14
C PHE A 336 -11.56 2.34 -2.78
N TYR A 337 -12.66 3.03 -3.08
CA TYR A 337 -13.77 2.46 -3.87
C TYR A 337 -13.29 2.03 -5.26
N PHE A 338 -12.61 2.91 -5.98
CA PHE A 338 -12.04 2.61 -7.31
C PHE A 338 -11.03 1.43 -7.26
N LEU A 339 -10.15 1.39 -6.25
CA LEU A 339 -9.19 0.31 -6.08
C LEU A 339 -9.83 -1.02 -5.66
N ALA A 340 -10.90 -1.02 -4.87
CA ALA A 340 -11.63 -2.24 -4.51
C ALA A 340 -12.20 -2.92 -5.77
N PHE A 341 -12.91 -2.17 -6.62
CA PHE A 341 -13.41 -2.68 -7.91
C PHE A 341 -12.29 -3.14 -8.84
N ASN A 342 -11.22 -2.36 -8.97
CA ASN A 342 -10.10 -2.72 -9.83
C ASN A 342 -9.37 -3.99 -9.35
N MET A 343 -9.06 -4.08 -8.06
CA MET A 343 -8.39 -5.25 -7.48
C MET A 343 -9.27 -6.49 -7.51
N TYR A 344 -10.58 -6.37 -7.30
CA TYR A 344 -11.51 -7.49 -7.42
C TYR A 344 -11.58 -8.01 -8.85
N ALA A 345 -11.84 -7.13 -9.81
CA ALA A 345 -11.97 -7.46 -11.22
C ALA A 345 -10.68 -8.07 -11.82
N ASN A 346 -9.50 -7.63 -11.35
CA ASN A 346 -8.21 -8.22 -11.71
C ASN A 346 -7.90 -9.54 -10.97
N THR A 347 -8.51 -9.81 -9.81
CA THR A 347 -8.25 -11.03 -9.01
C THR A 347 -9.13 -12.20 -9.44
N PHE A 348 -10.42 -11.93 -9.67
CA PHE A 348 -11.41 -12.96 -10.00
C PHE A 348 -11.72 -13.00 -11.51
N ASN A 349 -10.88 -12.38 -12.34
CA ASN A 349 -10.99 -12.26 -13.80
C ASN A 349 -12.25 -11.54 -14.34
N ASN A 350 -13.08 -10.94 -13.46
CA ASN A 350 -14.30 -10.20 -13.81
C ASN A 350 -14.05 -8.82 -14.45
N TYR A 351 -12.89 -8.60 -15.09
CA TYR A 351 -12.53 -7.32 -15.72
C TYR A 351 -13.57 -6.82 -16.74
N ASN A 352 -14.14 -7.71 -17.57
CA ASN A 352 -15.08 -7.30 -18.61
C ASN A 352 -16.41 -6.71 -18.07
N GLU A 353 -16.78 -7.08 -16.84
CA GLU A 353 -17.95 -6.56 -16.13
C GLU A 353 -17.71 -5.11 -15.68
N TYR A 354 -16.66 -4.91 -14.86
CA TYR A 354 -16.37 -3.62 -14.24
C TYR A 354 -15.66 -2.60 -15.14
N LYS A 355 -15.17 -3.00 -16.32
CA LYS A 355 -14.44 -2.15 -17.28
C LYS A 355 -15.14 -0.81 -17.58
N HIS A 356 -16.45 -0.84 -17.81
CA HIS A 356 -17.20 0.38 -18.15
C HIS A 356 -17.34 1.32 -16.95
N MET A 357 -17.74 0.78 -15.80
CA MET A 357 -17.80 1.48 -14.52
C MET A 357 -16.44 2.10 -14.13
N LEU A 358 -15.35 1.34 -14.21
CA LEU A 358 -14.00 1.84 -13.91
C LEU A 358 -13.57 2.99 -14.83
N SER A 359 -13.82 2.90 -16.14
CA SER A 359 -13.50 3.98 -17.10
C SER A 359 -14.32 5.25 -16.85
N ALA A 360 -15.61 5.08 -16.50
CA ALA A 360 -16.54 6.15 -16.16
C ALA A 360 -16.17 6.85 -14.83
N LEU A 361 -15.98 6.08 -13.76
CA LEU A 361 -15.51 6.55 -12.45
C LEU A 361 -14.19 7.31 -12.56
N TYR A 362 -13.22 6.77 -13.31
CA TYR A 362 -11.93 7.43 -13.55
C TYR A 362 -12.13 8.81 -14.19
N LYS A 363 -12.92 8.88 -15.26
CA LYS A 363 -13.21 10.11 -16.00
C LYS A 363 -13.96 11.15 -15.16
N LYS A 364 -15.02 10.76 -14.44
CA LYS A 364 -15.77 11.68 -13.56
C LYS A 364 -14.93 12.16 -12.38
N TYR A 365 -14.29 11.25 -11.64
CA TYR A 365 -13.62 11.61 -10.40
C TYR A 365 -12.16 12.08 -10.57
N PHE A 366 -11.31 11.37 -11.31
CA PHE A 366 -9.88 11.68 -11.35
C PHE A 366 -9.57 12.81 -12.36
N ILE A 367 -10.29 12.84 -13.49
CA ILE A 367 -10.09 13.83 -14.55
C ILE A 367 -10.97 15.07 -14.34
N ASN A 368 -12.29 14.90 -14.25
CA ASN A 368 -13.24 16.02 -14.36
C ASN A 368 -13.59 16.73 -13.05
N SER A 369 -13.38 16.11 -11.88
CA SER A 369 -13.89 16.65 -10.60
C SER A 369 -13.00 17.69 -9.91
N GLY A 370 -11.74 17.80 -10.34
CA GLY A 370 -10.69 18.57 -9.64
C GLY A 370 -10.03 17.84 -8.46
N LEU A 371 -10.37 16.56 -8.19
CA LEU A 371 -9.73 15.72 -7.16
C LEU A 371 -8.21 15.86 -7.17
N ILE A 372 -7.63 15.83 -8.37
CA ILE A 372 -6.24 16.12 -8.67
C ILE A 372 -6.21 17.48 -9.40
N PRO A 373 -5.57 18.53 -8.84
CA PRO A 373 -5.64 19.88 -9.41
C PRO A 373 -4.71 20.09 -10.61
N THR A 374 -3.67 19.27 -10.71
CA THR A 374 -2.64 19.33 -11.77
C THR A 374 -2.07 17.93 -11.99
N TRP A 375 -1.80 17.59 -13.25
CA TRP A 375 -1.22 16.31 -13.67
C TRP A 375 0.18 16.52 -14.27
N PRO A 376 1.17 15.66 -13.97
CA PRO A 376 2.51 15.76 -14.56
C PRO A 376 2.48 15.91 -16.09
N THR A 377 3.47 16.61 -16.65
CA THR A 377 3.74 16.57 -18.10
C THR A 377 4.21 15.17 -18.48
N ALA A 378 3.82 14.65 -19.64
CA ALA A 378 4.30 13.35 -20.12
C ALA A 378 5.81 13.40 -20.44
N PRO A 379 6.49 12.24 -20.50
CA PRO A 379 7.86 12.13 -21.00
C PRO A 379 8.00 12.72 -22.41
N THR A 380 9.11 13.40 -22.67
CA THR A 380 9.41 14.02 -23.97
C THR A 380 9.90 12.99 -24.99
N LEU A 381 10.07 13.37 -26.26
CA LEU A 381 10.46 12.44 -27.34
C LEU A 381 11.91 11.94 -27.23
N ASP A 382 12.73 12.63 -26.42
CA ASP A 382 14.10 12.30 -26.03
C ASP A 382 14.20 11.56 -24.68
N ASP A 383 13.08 11.38 -23.96
CA ASP A 383 13.04 10.62 -22.71
C ASP A 383 12.85 9.12 -23.01
N TYR A 384 13.75 8.31 -22.47
CA TYR A 384 13.71 6.85 -22.53
C TYR A 384 12.40 6.26 -21.98
N GLU A 385 11.76 6.90 -20.99
CA GLU A 385 10.47 6.46 -20.46
C GLU A 385 9.33 6.55 -21.49
N ARG A 386 9.49 7.30 -22.59
CA ARG A 386 8.50 7.41 -23.66
C ARG A 386 8.43 6.17 -24.57
N TYR A 387 9.27 5.15 -24.34
CA TYR A 387 9.44 3.99 -25.22
C TYR A 387 9.44 2.67 -24.46
N ARG A 388 8.76 1.65 -24.99
CA ARG A 388 8.83 0.27 -24.47
C ARG A 388 10.27 -0.24 -24.50
N GLY A 389 10.70 -0.91 -23.43
CA GLY A 389 12.06 -1.43 -23.31
C GLY A 389 13.16 -0.36 -23.28
N LEU A 390 12.82 0.93 -23.12
CA LEU A 390 13.75 2.07 -23.10
C LEU A 390 14.64 2.15 -24.35
N THR A 391 14.08 1.96 -25.54
CA THR A 391 14.87 1.83 -26.78
C THR A 391 15.10 3.12 -27.57
N LEU A 392 14.31 4.17 -27.33
CA LEU A 392 14.16 5.35 -28.21
C LEU A 392 13.73 5.06 -29.67
N ASN A 393 13.35 3.81 -30.00
CA ASN A 393 12.89 3.48 -31.35
C ASN A 393 11.46 3.97 -31.57
N SER A 394 11.21 4.62 -32.71
CA SER A 394 9.85 5.10 -33.07
C SER A 394 8.76 4.00 -33.12
N SER A 395 9.13 2.73 -33.31
CA SER A 395 8.22 1.57 -33.24
C SER A 395 7.71 1.27 -31.83
N ASP A 396 8.50 1.64 -30.82
CA ASP A 396 8.31 1.22 -29.42
C ASP A 396 7.67 2.36 -28.60
N MET A 397 7.43 3.50 -29.24
CA MET A 397 6.89 4.73 -28.66
C MET A 397 5.51 4.53 -28.01
N LEU A 398 5.30 5.23 -26.91
CA LEU A 398 4.08 5.21 -26.11
C LEU A 398 3.21 6.45 -26.40
N ASP A 399 1.89 6.26 -26.46
CA ASP A 399 0.94 7.37 -26.59
C ASP A 399 0.99 8.27 -25.34
N GLU A 400 0.65 9.55 -25.49
CA GLU A 400 0.56 10.46 -24.34
C GLU A 400 -0.57 10.03 -23.39
N SER A 401 -1.63 9.40 -23.91
CA SER A 401 -2.76 8.88 -23.13
C SER A 401 -2.37 7.81 -22.09
N LEU A 402 -1.18 7.22 -22.18
CA LEU A 402 -0.64 6.32 -21.15
C LEU A 402 -0.12 7.08 -19.91
N PHE A 403 0.19 8.37 -20.05
CA PHE A 403 0.81 9.21 -19.00
C PHE A 403 -0.13 10.29 -18.46
N ARG A 404 -0.98 10.87 -19.32
CA ARG A 404 -1.91 11.96 -18.99
C ARG A 404 -2.99 12.14 -20.05
N MET A 405 -4.11 12.78 -19.70
CA MET A 405 -4.98 13.39 -20.72
C MET A 405 -4.39 14.73 -21.22
N PRO A 406 -4.38 15.02 -22.54
CA PRO A 406 -3.69 16.20 -23.08
C PRO A 406 -4.14 17.54 -22.48
N SER A 407 -5.45 17.72 -22.28
CA SER A 407 -6.07 18.99 -21.83
C SER A 407 -5.93 19.31 -20.34
N LEU A 408 -5.27 18.46 -19.55
CA LEU A 408 -5.12 18.66 -18.11
C LEU A 408 -4.05 19.71 -17.78
N PRO A 409 -4.26 20.57 -16.76
CA PRO A 409 -3.23 21.51 -16.33
C PRO A 409 -2.02 20.76 -15.75
N SER A 410 -0.82 21.24 -16.07
CA SER A 410 0.43 20.75 -15.49
C SER A 410 0.89 21.60 -14.30
N PRO A 411 1.74 21.07 -13.41
CA PRO A 411 2.32 21.84 -12.30
C PRO A 411 3.00 23.14 -12.75
N ASN A 412 3.70 23.10 -13.89
CA ASN A 412 4.35 24.27 -14.50
C ASN A 412 3.36 25.31 -15.05
N SER A 413 2.11 24.93 -15.34
CA SER A 413 1.09 25.82 -15.91
C SER A 413 0.23 26.56 -14.88
N ILE A 414 0.05 26.00 -13.68
CA ILE A 414 -0.77 26.61 -12.61
C ILE A 414 0.06 26.92 -11.35
N GLY A 415 1.27 26.37 -11.21
CA GLY A 415 2.11 26.55 -10.02
C GLY A 415 1.64 25.74 -8.82
N VAL A 416 1.04 24.57 -9.05
CA VAL A 416 0.49 23.68 -8.01
C VAL A 416 1.04 22.27 -8.21
N ALA A 417 1.43 21.60 -7.12
CA ALA A 417 1.93 20.24 -7.18
C ALA A 417 0.82 19.19 -7.42
N PRO A 418 1.14 18.06 -8.09
CA PRO A 418 0.19 16.97 -8.30
C PRO A 418 -0.11 16.28 -6.97
N ILE A 419 -1.29 16.56 -6.41
CA ILE A 419 -1.76 16.04 -5.12
C ILE A 419 -3.22 15.57 -5.21
N PHE A 420 -3.64 14.74 -4.27
CA PHE A 420 -5.04 14.47 -4.01
C PHE A 420 -5.60 15.49 -3.01
N ASN A 421 -6.58 16.29 -3.45
CA ASN A 421 -7.31 17.24 -2.62
C ASN A 421 -8.13 16.50 -1.54
N LYS A 422 -7.95 16.85 -0.26
CA LYS A 422 -8.45 16.07 0.89
C LYS A 422 -9.93 15.68 0.81
N THR A 423 -10.78 16.61 0.33
CA THR A 423 -12.23 16.44 0.18
C THR A 423 -12.81 17.28 -0.95
N MET A 424 -13.89 16.79 -1.56
CA MET A 424 -14.71 17.46 -2.58
C MET A 424 -16.18 17.51 -2.17
N ASN A 425 -16.94 18.44 -2.73
CA ASN A 425 -18.39 18.49 -2.60
C ASN A 425 -19.07 18.26 -3.97
N TYR A 426 -20.16 17.50 -3.98
CA TYR A 426 -20.97 17.17 -5.16
C TYR A 426 -22.42 17.61 -4.97
N VAL A 427 -22.98 18.35 -5.92
CA VAL A 427 -24.33 18.92 -5.82
C VAL A 427 -25.31 18.12 -6.69
N LYS A 428 -26.12 17.26 -6.06
CA LYS A 428 -27.03 16.31 -6.74
C LYS A 428 -27.95 16.95 -7.80
N LYS A 429 -28.41 18.19 -7.58
CA LYS A 429 -29.31 18.90 -8.52
C LYS A 429 -28.58 19.44 -9.77
N LYS A 430 -27.25 19.56 -9.74
CA LYS A 430 -26.44 20.18 -10.82
C LYS A 430 -25.61 19.18 -11.63
N ASP A 431 -25.41 17.95 -11.14
CA ASP A 431 -24.34 17.04 -11.57
C ASP A 431 -22.95 17.72 -11.65
N THR A 432 -22.61 18.51 -10.61
CA THR A 432 -21.33 19.22 -10.55
C THR A 432 -20.58 18.93 -9.25
N PHE A 433 -19.29 18.60 -9.39
CA PHE A 433 -18.31 18.67 -8.32
C PHE A 433 -17.82 20.10 -8.08
N SER A 434 -17.30 20.36 -6.89
CA SER A 434 -16.72 21.63 -6.47
C SER A 434 -15.72 21.43 -5.32
N ILE A 435 -14.72 22.29 -5.23
CA ILE A 435 -13.63 22.21 -4.24
C ILE A 435 -13.36 23.61 -3.68
N SER A 436 -13.14 23.71 -2.37
CA SER A 436 -12.95 24.98 -1.64
C SER A 436 -11.51 25.54 -1.72
N GLY A 437 -10.75 25.18 -2.76
CA GLY A 437 -9.30 25.41 -2.87
C GLY A 437 -8.45 24.18 -2.51
N SER A 438 -7.21 24.15 -3.00
CA SER A 438 -6.30 23.02 -2.84
C SER A 438 -5.53 23.04 -1.52
N SER A 439 -5.38 21.87 -0.90
CA SER A 439 -4.63 21.72 0.36
C SER A 439 -4.05 20.32 0.46
N PHE A 440 -2.75 20.25 0.76
CA PHE A 440 -2.03 19.01 0.96
C PHE A 440 -2.36 18.41 2.33
N ASP A 441 -2.65 17.11 2.33
CA ASP A 441 -2.86 16.29 3.53
C ASP A 441 -1.96 15.07 3.36
N SER A 442 -0.79 15.08 4.02
CA SER A 442 0.31 14.17 3.67
C SER A 442 -0.03 12.72 3.98
N TYR A 443 -0.75 12.44 5.07
CA TYR A 443 -1.24 11.09 5.37
C TYR A 443 -2.07 10.54 4.21
N LYS A 444 -3.05 11.33 3.73
CA LYS A 444 -3.90 10.91 2.62
C LYS A 444 -3.14 10.70 1.33
N ASN A 445 -2.23 11.63 1.02
CA ASN A 445 -1.45 11.59 -0.21
C ASN A 445 -0.45 10.42 -0.22
N MET A 446 0.37 10.27 0.82
CA MET A 446 1.34 9.18 0.91
C MET A 446 0.67 7.79 0.90
N PHE A 447 -0.51 7.65 1.53
CA PHE A 447 -1.25 6.39 1.52
C PHE A 447 -1.89 6.11 0.13
N ILE A 448 -2.51 7.12 -0.50
CA ILE A 448 -3.05 6.98 -1.86
C ILE A 448 -1.96 6.63 -2.86
N PHE A 449 -0.85 7.39 -2.91
CA PHE A 449 0.25 7.12 -3.84
C PHE A 449 0.87 5.74 -3.58
N TYR A 450 0.99 5.31 -2.31
CA TYR A 450 1.51 3.98 -2.02
C TYR A 450 0.59 2.88 -2.58
N MET A 451 -0.73 2.99 -2.37
CA MET A 451 -1.68 2.00 -2.89
C MET A 451 -1.74 2.01 -4.42
N LEU A 452 -1.67 3.17 -5.07
CA LEU A 452 -1.61 3.28 -6.53
C LEU A 452 -0.31 2.66 -7.10
N ILE A 453 0.83 2.87 -6.46
CA ILE A 453 2.10 2.22 -6.85
C ILE A 453 2.03 0.70 -6.60
N LEU A 454 1.54 0.26 -5.43
CA LEU A 454 1.44 -1.15 -5.06
C LEU A 454 0.55 -1.97 -6.01
N VAL A 455 -0.49 -1.34 -6.57
CA VAL A 455 -1.43 -1.98 -7.51
C VAL A 455 -0.99 -1.84 -8.97
N PHE A 456 -0.56 -0.65 -9.43
CA PHE A 456 -0.38 -0.36 -10.86
C PHE A 456 1.07 -0.40 -11.37
N LYS A 457 2.09 -0.38 -10.50
CA LYS A 457 3.50 -0.41 -10.94
C LYS A 457 3.81 -1.65 -11.75
N ASP A 458 3.44 -2.84 -11.25
CA ASP A 458 3.79 -4.11 -11.91
C ASP A 458 3.04 -4.27 -13.25
N ASP A 459 1.78 -3.82 -13.34
CA ASP A 459 1.00 -3.74 -14.59
C ASP A 459 1.64 -2.80 -15.63
N PHE A 460 2.06 -1.59 -15.22
CA PHE A 460 2.73 -0.64 -16.09
C PHE A 460 4.07 -1.21 -16.60
N MET A 461 4.88 -1.76 -15.71
CA MET A 461 6.17 -2.39 -16.04
C MET A 461 6.04 -3.57 -17.01
N ASN A 462 4.90 -4.28 -16.98
CA ASN A 462 4.59 -5.31 -17.97
C ASN A 462 4.24 -4.70 -19.35
N GLU A 463 3.43 -3.63 -19.39
CA GLU A 463 3.03 -2.94 -20.65
C GLU A 463 4.19 -2.21 -21.33
N VAL A 464 5.09 -1.61 -20.55
CA VAL A 464 6.31 -0.95 -21.07
C VAL A 464 7.50 -1.92 -21.23
N THR A 465 7.25 -3.23 -21.10
CA THR A 465 8.18 -4.35 -21.32
C THR A 465 9.51 -4.23 -20.56
N LEU A 466 9.45 -3.89 -19.27
CA LEU A 466 10.61 -3.84 -18.37
C LEU A 466 10.71 -5.09 -17.48
N ASN A 467 9.58 -5.72 -17.14
CA ASN A 467 9.50 -6.97 -16.35
C ASN A 467 9.78 -8.25 -17.18
N THR A 468 10.70 -8.23 -18.16
CA THR A 468 10.78 -9.29 -19.19
C THR A 468 11.16 -10.69 -18.70
N ASN A 469 11.65 -10.84 -17.46
CA ASN A 469 12.03 -12.13 -16.88
C ASN A 469 10.81 -13.05 -16.58
N ILE A 470 9.58 -12.52 -16.53
CA ILE A 470 8.37 -13.28 -16.13
C ILE A 470 7.83 -14.19 -17.28
N LYS A 471 8.52 -14.26 -18.43
CA LYS A 471 8.08 -15.08 -19.58
C LYS A 471 8.26 -16.59 -19.40
N GLU A 472 9.16 -17.03 -18.52
CA GLU A 472 9.47 -18.45 -18.34
C GLU A 472 8.47 -19.13 -17.38
N GLU A 473 8.13 -18.50 -16.26
CA GLU A 473 7.15 -19.02 -15.29
C GLU A 473 5.76 -19.29 -15.91
N LYS A 474 5.33 -18.44 -16.85
CA LYS A 474 4.01 -18.57 -17.53
C LYS A 474 3.97 -19.65 -18.63
N GLN A 475 5.07 -20.37 -18.87
CA GLN A 475 5.05 -21.59 -19.68
C GLN A 475 5.03 -22.85 -18.82
N ALA A 476 5.61 -22.85 -17.62
CA ALA A 476 5.56 -23.99 -16.69
C ALA A 476 4.12 -24.37 -16.31
N VAL A 477 3.31 -23.38 -15.92
CA VAL A 477 1.89 -23.55 -15.50
C VAL A 477 0.95 -23.99 -16.65
N LYS A 478 1.48 -24.33 -17.83
CA LYS A 478 0.70 -24.84 -18.98
C LYS A 478 0.97 -26.29 -19.36
N LEU A 479 1.87 -27.00 -18.67
CA LEU A 479 2.10 -28.43 -18.93
C LEU A 479 1.29 -29.34 -18.01
N ASP A 480 0.99 -28.91 -16.78
CA ASP A 480 0.34 -29.77 -15.77
C ASP A 480 -1.15 -30.04 -16.05
N ASP A 481 -1.83 -29.18 -16.81
CA ASP A 481 -3.26 -29.30 -17.19
C ASP A 481 -3.53 -30.35 -18.30
N ILE A 482 -2.52 -31.09 -18.79
CA ILE A 482 -2.66 -32.02 -19.93
C ILE A 482 -2.83 -33.49 -19.51
N HIS A 483 -2.52 -33.85 -18.26
CA HIS A 483 -2.65 -35.23 -17.76
C HIS A 483 -3.70 -35.39 -16.65
N LYS A 484 -4.96 -35.10 -16.98
CA LYS A 484 -6.09 -35.42 -16.10
C LYS A 484 -7.44 -35.66 -16.81
N ASP A 485 -7.43 -36.40 -17.91
CA ASP A 485 -8.67 -36.85 -18.57
C ASP A 485 -8.48 -38.12 -19.43
N SER A 486 -8.35 -39.29 -18.79
CA SER A 486 -8.64 -40.60 -19.43
C SER A 486 -8.74 -41.78 -18.45
N LEU A 487 -9.98 -42.25 -18.24
CA LEU A 487 -10.40 -43.62 -17.90
C LEU A 487 -10.13 -44.19 -16.49
N GLU A 488 -11.23 -44.66 -15.89
CA GLU A 488 -11.31 -45.64 -14.79
C GLU A 488 -11.42 -47.07 -15.38
N GLU A 489 -11.28 -48.10 -14.52
CA GLU A 489 -11.45 -49.55 -14.81
C GLU A 489 -10.42 -50.11 -15.83
N ASP A 490 -9.69 -51.20 -15.57
CA ASP A 490 -10.08 -52.47 -14.95
C ASP A 490 -9.00 -53.10 -14.02
N LEU A 491 -9.40 -54.14 -13.27
CA LEU A 491 -8.53 -55.00 -12.45
C LEU A 491 -8.41 -56.40 -13.08
N GLU A 492 -7.19 -56.85 -13.42
CA GLU A 492 -6.92 -58.28 -13.60
C GLU A 492 -5.49 -58.69 -13.22
N ILE A 493 -5.31 -59.96 -12.83
CA ILE A 493 -4.08 -60.52 -12.24
C ILE A 493 -3.66 -61.76 -13.03
N THR A 494 -2.42 -61.87 -13.52
CA THR A 494 -1.66 -63.14 -13.53
C THR A 494 -0.18 -63.03 -13.92
N THR A 495 0.68 -63.53 -13.01
CA THR A 495 1.90 -64.34 -13.19
C THR A 495 2.74 -64.37 -14.51
N LEU A 496 4.06 -64.20 -14.32
CA LEU A 496 5.19 -65.03 -14.82
C LEU A 496 5.38 -65.27 -16.34
N ASP A 497 6.60 -65.03 -16.86
CA ASP A 497 7.69 -66.03 -16.78
C ASP A 497 9.09 -65.43 -17.13
N ILE A 498 10.13 -66.28 -17.19
CA ILE A 498 11.59 -65.94 -17.15
C ILE A 498 12.30 -66.25 -18.50
N GLU A 499 13.63 -66.00 -18.56
CA GLU A 499 14.64 -66.43 -19.57
C GLU A 499 15.01 -65.37 -20.66
N ASP A 500 16.29 -65.10 -21.01
CA ASP A 500 17.57 -65.67 -20.52
C ASP A 500 18.85 -64.85 -20.86
N LYS A 501 20.00 -65.23 -20.24
CA LYS A 501 21.42 -65.13 -20.70
C LYS A 501 22.11 -63.74 -20.85
N ILE A 502 23.41 -63.57 -20.58
CA ILE A 502 24.41 -64.31 -19.76
C ILE A 502 25.70 -63.44 -19.53
N ILE A 503 26.40 -63.62 -18.38
CA ILE A 503 27.86 -63.43 -18.04
C ILE A 503 28.66 -62.31 -18.78
N SER A 504 29.37 -61.38 -18.12
CA SER A 504 30.44 -61.51 -17.08
C SER A 504 30.65 -60.16 -16.31
N ASP A 505 31.47 -59.90 -15.28
CA ASP A 505 32.44 -60.56 -14.34
C ASP A 505 32.47 -59.67 -13.04
N THR A 506 32.59 -60.14 -11.79
CA THR A 506 33.80 -60.46 -10.95
C THR A 506 34.98 -59.46 -11.04
N GLU A 507 35.68 -59.06 -9.95
CA GLU A 507 35.61 -59.26 -8.48
C GLU A 507 36.15 -57.95 -7.80
N ASP A 508 36.01 -57.62 -6.50
CA ASP A 508 36.39 -58.33 -5.25
C ASP A 508 35.39 -58.08 -4.09
N ILE A 509 35.43 -58.92 -3.04
CA ILE A 509 34.53 -58.92 -1.87
C ILE A 509 35.25 -59.30 -0.56
N GLU A 510 35.05 -58.53 0.53
CA GLU A 510 35.19 -58.88 1.97
C GLU A 510 34.53 -57.72 2.78
N VAL A 511 33.51 -57.81 3.65
CA VAL A 511 32.86 -58.88 4.46
C VAL A 511 33.78 -59.40 5.57
N ILE A 512 33.51 -59.14 6.86
CA ILE A 512 32.78 -59.96 7.86
C ILE A 512 32.85 -59.16 9.21
N ALA A 513 31.91 -59.16 10.18
CA ALA A 513 30.48 -59.50 10.25
C ALA A 513 29.88 -59.00 11.61
N GLU A 514 28.55 -58.85 11.66
CA GLU A 514 27.56 -59.14 12.73
C GLU A 514 28.00 -59.23 14.24
N ASN A 515 27.23 -58.76 15.24
CA ASN A 515 25.87 -59.23 15.58
C ASN A 515 25.18 -58.34 16.66
N ASN A 516 23.86 -58.11 16.50
CA ASN A 516 22.76 -58.08 17.51
C ASN A 516 22.82 -57.09 18.72
N ASN A 517 21.71 -56.68 19.37
CA ASN A 517 20.36 -57.28 19.43
C ASN A 517 19.22 -56.27 19.76
N GLU A 518 17.98 -56.70 19.49
CA GLU A 518 16.68 -56.34 20.16
C GLU A 518 16.11 -54.90 20.19
N ASN A 519 14.99 -54.73 19.45
CA ASN A 519 13.61 -54.42 19.89
C ASN A 519 13.40 -53.35 20.99
N SER A 520 12.68 -52.23 20.80
CA SER A 520 11.30 -51.98 20.30
C SER A 520 10.16 -52.30 21.29
N ILE A 521 9.30 -51.30 21.55
CA ILE A 521 7.85 -51.40 21.89
C ILE A 521 7.24 -50.00 21.72
N GLU A 522 5.95 -49.93 21.37
CA GLU A 522 5.23 -48.76 20.87
C GLU A 522 4.02 -48.37 21.75
N GLU A 523 3.43 -47.19 21.49
CA GLU A 523 2.00 -46.85 21.71
C GLU A 523 1.43 -46.83 23.17
N ILE A 524 0.26 -46.24 23.51
CA ILE A 524 -0.79 -45.52 22.73
C ILE A 524 -1.41 -44.33 23.53
N PHE A 525 -2.44 -43.66 22.98
CA PHE A 525 -3.11 -42.43 23.46
C PHE A 525 -4.36 -42.64 24.37
N GLU A 526 -4.99 -41.52 24.78
CA GLU A 526 -6.39 -41.36 25.30
C GLU A 526 -6.73 -41.90 26.72
N GLU A 527 -7.79 -41.48 27.45
CA GLU A 527 -9.03 -40.70 27.14
C GLU A 527 -9.51 -39.82 28.36
N GLU A 528 -10.74 -39.27 28.36
CA GLU A 528 -11.34 -38.38 29.41
C GLU A 528 -12.53 -39.04 30.22
N ILE A 529 -13.43 -38.44 31.02
CA ILE A 529 -13.74 -37.04 31.45
C ILE A 529 -14.50 -36.97 32.81
N SER A 530 -14.33 -35.89 33.60
CA SER A 530 -15.19 -35.40 34.73
C SER A 530 -15.47 -36.34 35.95
N GLN A 531 -15.63 -35.89 37.21
CA GLN A 531 -16.70 -35.02 37.73
C GLN A 531 -16.41 -34.39 39.13
N THR A 532 -17.31 -33.48 39.54
CA THR A 532 -17.33 -32.60 40.73
C THR A 532 -17.64 -33.23 42.10
N VAL A 533 -17.11 -32.62 43.19
CA VAL A 533 -17.79 -32.46 44.51
C VAL A 533 -17.48 -31.05 45.08
N ILE A 534 -18.39 -30.50 45.90
CA ILE A 534 -18.38 -29.13 46.45
C ILE A 534 -18.02 -29.12 47.95
N SER A 535 -17.38 -28.07 48.45
CA SER A 535 -17.59 -27.56 49.83
C SER A 535 -17.35 -26.06 49.91
N GLU A 536 -17.92 -25.42 50.93
CA GLU A 536 -18.11 -23.95 51.01
C GLU A 536 -17.13 -23.27 51.96
N ASN A 537 -16.86 -21.97 51.74
CA ASN A 537 -17.04 -21.02 52.84
C ASN A 537 -17.29 -19.59 52.36
N SER A 538 -17.80 -18.73 53.25
CA SER A 538 -18.36 -17.41 52.90
C SER A 538 -17.81 -16.29 53.78
N SER A 539 -17.84 -15.06 53.27
CA SER A 539 -18.10 -13.84 54.05
C SER A 539 -18.35 -12.65 53.11
N SER A 540 -19.24 -11.74 53.53
CA SER A 540 -19.62 -10.55 52.76
C SER A 540 -19.85 -9.37 53.71
N LEU A 541 -19.54 -8.16 53.25
CA LEU A 541 -19.81 -6.81 53.77
C LEU A 541 -19.25 -5.86 52.68
N ILE A 542 -19.97 -5.03 51.92
CA ILE A 542 -21.21 -4.23 52.12
C ILE A 542 -20.99 -3.02 53.05
N GLU A 543 -21.58 -1.88 52.64
CA GLU A 543 -21.66 -0.53 53.27
C GLU A 543 -20.66 0.54 52.78
N THR A 544 -21.06 1.76 52.37
CA THR A 544 -22.35 2.25 51.80
C THR A 544 -22.15 3.57 51.03
N GLU A 545 -23.14 4.00 50.23
CA GLU A 545 -23.24 5.39 49.74
C GLU A 545 -23.63 6.38 50.85
N ILE A 546 -23.17 7.63 50.77
CA ILE A 546 -23.88 8.81 51.31
C ILE A 546 -23.87 9.94 50.27
N LYS A 547 -25.03 10.59 50.09
CA LYS A 547 -25.20 11.86 49.38
C LYS A 547 -25.44 12.98 50.39
N ASP A 548 -24.98 14.18 50.05
CA ASP A 548 -25.71 15.46 50.10
C ASP A 548 -24.68 16.60 49.90
N ASP A 549 -24.92 17.81 49.39
CA ASP A 549 -25.96 18.50 48.59
C ASP A 549 -25.99 19.98 49.08
N LYS A 550 -26.21 20.93 48.16
CA LYS A 550 -26.34 22.40 48.36
C LYS A 550 -25.29 23.12 49.25
N THR A 551 -24.60 24.11 48.65
CA THR A 551 -25.04 25.54 48.74
C THR A 551 -24.26 26.45 47.79
N SER A 552 -24.76 27.69 47.63
CA SER A 552 -24.34 28.69 46.65
C SER A 552 -23.44 29.80 47.22
N LYS A 553 -22.89 30.63 46.29
CA LYS A 553 -22.34 32.00 46.39
C LYS A 553 -20.85 32.13 46.03
N ASP A 554 -20.34 33.25 45.52
CA ASP A 554 -20.86 34.33 44.65
C ASP A 554 -19.68 35.26 44.30
N HIS A 555 -19.79 36.04 43.22
CA HIS A 555 -19.05 37.29 42.93
C HIS A 555 -17.52 37.33 42.66
N ASP A 556 -17.22 38.02 41.54
CA ASP A 556 -16.16 39.02 41.30
C ASP A 556 -14.67 38.68 41.44
N LYS A 557 -14.02 38.38 40.30
CA LYS A 557 -13.23 39.40 39.56
C LYS A 557 -12.87 39.00 38.12
#